data_AF-A0A1Z9T9C4-F1
#
_entry.id   AF-A0A1Z9T9C4-F1
#
_cell.length_a   1.000
_cell.length_b   1.000
_cell.length_c   1.000
_cell.angle_alpha   90.00
_cell.angle_beta   90.00
_cell.angle_gamma   90.00
#
_symmetry.space_group_name_H-M   'P 1'
#
loop_
_entity.id
_entity.type
_entity.pdbx_description
1 polymer ?
#
loop_
_entity_poly.entity_id
_entity_poly.type
_entity_poly.pdbx_seq_one_letter_code
_entity_poly.pdbx_strand_id
1 'polypeptide(L)'
;MVDTIRLIKINDTQLYIEINSDKNNFSKKIEVNFKVEQIKTLSQKISNDIFKDYIKNGILDDQFNQLKELSFELFNILDLYRLETYFKNLKSKKDIAYLHIIIDPQLNFIPFEILHDGKDFLSDYLILSREFTNSDFQNSNHNISSKQKFCVIGNPSESKDINDDVLKEIEAVSSMIDLDFNLRGPYKHRNVNKIELIRLLGVNNGLHFSGHYGLNGWKLFDEEFLAEDILKCSRAPEFIFSNSCGNYNEGFINFLNAFLNKGTKSIICSFGDLPSDKASEFSKQFYKFFIKYNHDTGKAIFLSRKEMIKKYGHKDLFWAFYQLYGSSLLKIKKINVLNAMKNNQNKYIINFLILAFISFGLYINKEKFINVIDKIYNQNKLKIILKSNISNTELEKEIKSESIWKHGSNDYYSIHIRCDSIKFDKPYFSIVDLNTYNSTGYLAPQIIIDDQNGEVFNRNSYVFKNDTLNLFLPNKNDFDRYELIFDDGIEYIVFLQQVRDDLTLHIINESLDIRYRFNIEEFNNIKEPYHKDYFKLFLDTKPFKFPRDSFELIKDDFKFKNRLVIYIKKALNI
;
A
#
# COMPACT_ATOMS: atom_id res chain seq x y z
N MET A 1 16.48 17.92 -18.44
CA MET A 1 15.94 19.29 -18.51
C MET A 1 14.51 19.18 -18.95
N VAL A 2 13.62 19.93 -18.30
CA VAL A 2 12.18 19.89 -18.52
C VAL A 2 11.78 21.29 -18.95
N ASP A 3 11.09 21.40 -20.08
CA ASP A 3 10.54 22.68 -20.50
C ASP A 3 9.34 23.02 -19.62
N THR A 4 9.07 24.30 -19.39
CA THR A 4 7.98 24.74 -18.54
C THR A 4 7.00 25.59 -19.33
N ILE A 5 5.70 25.33 -19.18
CA ILE A 5 4.63 26.22 -19.61
C ILE A 5 3.84 26.66 -18.37
N ARG A 6 3.70 27.96 -18.17
CA ARG A 6 2.98 28.54 -17.05
C ARG A 6 1.70 29.21 -17.55
N LEU A 7 0.58 28.89 -16.93
CA LEU A 7 -0.73 29.46 -17.18
C LEU A 7 -1.19 30.23 -15.93
N ILE A 8 -1.32 31.54 -16.07
CA ILE A 8 -1.80 32.42 -15.00
C ILE A 8 -3.09 33.09 -15.48
N LYS A 9 -4.19 32.86 -14.76
CA LYS A 9 -5.43 33.59 -14.98
C LYS A 9 -5.25 35.01 -14.46
N ILE A 10 -5.35 36.01 -15.34
CA ILE A 10 -5.32 37.42 -14.93
C ILE A 10 -6.71 37.85 -14.46
N ASN A 11 -7.73 37.52 -15.25
CA ASN A 11 -9.15 37.74 -14.96
C ASN A 11 -10.00 36.73 -15.78
N ASP A 12 -11.32 36.84 -15.75
CA ASP A 12 -12.22 35.92 -16.47
C ASP A 12 -12.16 36.04 -18.00
N THR A 13 -11.41 37.02 -18.51
CA THR A 13 -11.28 37.33 -19.94
C THR A 13 -9.84 37.24 -20.48
N GLN A 14 -8.84 37.03 -19.61
CA GLN A 14 -7.42 37.14 -19.98
C GLN A 14 -6.56 36.05 -19.33
N LEU A 15 -5.78 35.36 -20.17
CA LEU A 15 -4.80 34.35 -19.79
C LEU A 15 -3.42 34.88 -20.09
N TYR A 16 -2.50 34.66 -19.17
CA TYR A 16 -1.09 34.74 -19.47
C TYR A 16 -0.51 33.33 -19.61
N ILE A 17 0.05 33.04 -20.78
CA ILE A 17 0.80 31.81 -21.06
C ILE A 17 2.26 32.18 -21.30
N GLU A 18 3.15 31.59 -20.51
CA GLU A 18 4.60 31.72 -20.68
C GLU A 18 5.21 30.35 -20.87
N ILE A 19 5.99 30.19 -21.93
CA ILE A 19 6.75 28.97 -22.17
C ILE A 19 8.24 29.27 -22.12
N ASN A 20 8.98 28.44 -21.39
CA ASN A 20 10.41 28.54 -21.20
C ASN A 20 11.05 27.16 -21.46
N SER A 21 12.04 27.14 -22.35
CA SER A 21 12.82 25.95 -22.70
C SER A 21 14.29 26.29 -22.71
N ASP A 22 14.97 25.94 -21.62
CA ASP A 22 16.41 26.15 -21.48
C ASP A 22 17.21 25.38 -22.55
N LYS A 23 16.76 24.16 -22.90
CA LYS A 23 17.42 23.32 -23.91
C LYS A 23 17.38 23.95 -25.31
N ASN A 24 16.36 24.73 -25.62
CA ASN A 24 16.18 25.34 -26.93
C ASN A 24 16.53 26.83 -26.96
N ASN A 25 16.94 27.40 -25.81
CA ASN A 25 17.04 28.84 -25.61
C ASN A 25 15.78 29.56 -26.14
N PHE A 26 14.60 29.02 -25.80
CA PHE A 26 13.31 29.50 -26.29
C PHE A 26 12.48 29.99 -25.12
N SER A 27 12.06 31.25 -25.19
CA SER A 27 11.06 31.82 -24.29
C SER A 27 10.03 32.57 -25.10
N LYS A 28 8.75 32.37 -24.79
CA LYS A 28 7.66 33.10 -25.43
C LYS A 28 6.53 33.37 -24.45
N LYS A 29 6.03 34.60 -24.50
CA LYS A 29 4.89 35.07 -23.71
C LYS A 29 3.72 35.33 -24.63
N ILE A 30 2.55 34.88 -24.21
CA ILE A 30 1.30 34.99 -24.94
C ILE A 30 0.27 35.53 -23.97
N GLU A 31 -0.28 36.68 -24.30
CA GLU A 31 -1.53 37.14 -23.69
C GLU A 31 -2.67 36.67 -24.58
N VAL A 32 -3.61 35.94 -23.99
CA VAL A 32 -4.75 35.37 -24.68
C VAL A 32 -6.00 36.06 -24.15
N ASN A 33 -6.75 36.68 -25.05
CA ASN A 33 -8.09 37.15 -24.73
C ASN A 33 -9.06 36.00 -24.94
N PHE A 34 -9.60 35.45 -23.86
CA PHE A 34 -10.47 34.27 -23.91
C PHE A 34 -11.54 34.37 -22.84
N LYS A 35 -12.72 33.80 -23.07
CA LYS A 35 -13.72 33.66 -22.01
C LYS A 35 -13.45 32.36 -21.26
N VAL A 36 -13.12 32.44 -19.97
CA VAL A 36 -12.90 31.24 -19.12
C VAL A 36 -14.06 30.24 -19.25
N GLU A 37 -15.29 30.76 -19.30
CA GLU A 37 -16.49 29.93 -19.49
C GLU A 37 -16.53 29.19 -20.84
N GLN A 38 -15.95 29.73 -21.91
CA GLN A 38 -15.87 29.02 -23.19
C GLN A 38 -14.93 27.80 -23.10
N ILE A 39 -13.74 27.98 -22.50
CA ILE A 39 -12.78 26.89 -22.30
C ILE A 39 -13.38 25.84 -21.35
N LYS A 40 -14.04 26.29 -20.28
CA LYS A 40 -14.72 25.41 -19.33
C LYS A 40 -15.82 24.60 -20.00
N THR A 41 -16.66 25.24 -20.82
CA THR A 41 -17.72 24.59 -21.59
C THR A 41 -17.14 23.52 -22.52
N LEU A 42 -16.10 23.83 -23.29
CA LEU A 42 -15.46 22.85 -24.19
C LEU A 42 -14.79 21.71 -23.43
N SER A 43 -14.09 22.01 -22.34
CA SER A 43 -13.46 21.00 -21.50
C SER A 43 -14.51 20.08 -20.86
N GLN A 44 -15.65 20.63 -20.46
CA GLN A 44 -16.80 19.87 -19.96
C GLN A 44 -17.47 19.03 -21.03
N LYS A 45 -17.59 19.52 -22.28
CA LYS A 45 -18.08 18.69 -23.40
C LYS A 45 -17.18 17.49 -23.63
N ILE A 46 -15.87 17.70 -23.64
CA ILE A 46 -14.92 16.59 -23.76
C ILE A 46 -15.08 15.62 -22.58
N SER A 47 -15.17 16.12 -21.35
CA SER A 47 -15.25 15.26 -20.15
C SER A 47 -16.58 14.51 -20.04
N ASN A 48 -17.70 15.20 -20.25
CA ASN A 48 -19.04 14.69 -19.99
C ASN A 48 -19.68 14.04 -21.22
N ASP A 49 -19.42 14.53 -22.42
CA ASP A 49 -20.09 14.04 -23.63
C ASP A 49 -19.25 12.97 -24.30
N ILE A 50 -17.92 13.13 -24.34
CA ILE A 50 -17.04 12.16 -25.00
C ILE A 50 -16.63 11.06 -24.02
N PHE A 51 -15.96 11.40 -22.91
CA PHE A 51 -15.40 10.36 -22.04
C PHE A 51 -16.45 9.59 -21.26
N LYS A 52 -17.48 10.23 -20.67
CA LYS A 52 -18.53 9.46 -19.99
C LYS A 52 -19.31 8.57 -20.95
N ASP A 53 -19.54 9.02 -22.17
CA ASP A 53 -20.20 8.21 -23.19
C ASP A 53 -19.33 7.01 -23.60
N TYR A 54 -18.03 7.21 -23.74
CA TYR A 54 -17.06 6.12 -23.93
C TYR A 54 -17.09 5.10 -22.78
N ILE A 55 -17.16 5.55 -21.52
CA ILE A 55 -17.26 4.65 -20.36
C ILE A 55 -18.56 3.85 -20.39
N LYS A 56 -19.67 4.47 -20.80
CA LYS A 56 -20.98 3.85 -20.81
C LYS A 56 -21.19 2.89 -21.98
N ASN A 57 -20.76 3.30 -23.18
CA ASN A 57 -21.13 2.67 -24.44
C ASN A 57 -19.94 2.01 -25.16
N GLY A 58 -18.70 2.21 -24.68
CA GLY A 58 -17.49 1.74 -25.33
C GLY A 58 -17.10 2.61 -26.53
N ILE A 59 -16.49 2.00 -27.55
CA ILE A 59 -16.00 2.70 -28.74
C ILE A 59 -17.19 3.00 -29.68
N LEU A 60 -17.38 4.27 -30.04
CA LEU A 60 -18.32 4.72 -31.06
C LEU A 60 -17.59 5.31 -32.28
N ASP A 61 -18.18 5.21 -33.46
CA ASP A 61 -17.49 5.48 -34.74
C ASP A 61 -16.95 6.91 -34.89
N ASP A 62 -17.72 7.92 -34.47
CA ASP A 62 -17.37 9.34 -34.63
C ASP A 62 -16.74 9.97 -33.39
N GLN A 63 -16.75 9.28 -32.25
CA GLN A 63 -16.34 9.82 -30.96
C GLN A 63 -14.87 10.27 -30.96
N PHE A 64 -13.99 9.53 -31.62
CA PHE A 64 -12.58 9.90 -31.76
C PHE A 64 -12.37 11.13 -32.64
N ASN A 65 -13.18 11.30 -33.69
CA ASN A 65 -13.11 12.47 -34.57
C ASN A 65 -13.61 13.72 -33.84
N GLN A 66 -14.72 13.60 -33.10
CA GLN A 66 -15.23 14.68 -32.24
C GLN A 66 -14.20 15.08 -31.18
N LEU A 67 -13.49 14.11 -30.58
CA LEU A 67 -12.40 14.41 -29.64
C LEU A 67 -11.32 15.24 -30.32
N LYS A 68 -10.87 14.86 -31.52
CA LYS A 68 -9.86 15.63 -32.27
C LYS A 68 -10.31 17.06 -32.55
N GLU A 69 -11.55 17.23 -33.00
CA GLU A 69 -12.12 18.54 -33.34
C GLU A 69 -12.19 19.45 -32.11
N LEU A 70 -12.81 19.00 -31.02
CA LEU A 70 -12.94 19.78 -29.79
C LEU A 70 -11.57 20.06 -29.15
N SER A 71 -10.67 19.08 -29.16
CA SER A 71 -9.30 19.26 -28.65
C SER A 71 -8.48 20.24 -29.48
N PHE A 72 -8.70 20.30 -30.79
CA PHE A 72 -8.06 21.28 -31.68
C PHE A 72 -8.67 22.67 -31.51
N GLU A 73 -9.99 22.77 -31.34
CA GLU A 73 -10.66 24.03 -31.00
C GLU A 73 -10.11 24.60 -29.69
N LEU A 74 -9.98 23.76 -28.66
CA LEU A 74 -9.41 24.16 -27.38
C LEU A 74 -7.95 24.61 -27.48
N PHE A 75 -7.16 23.92 -28.30
CA PHE A 75 -5.78 24.32 -28.60
C PHE A 75 -5.70 25.71 -29.26
N ASN A 76 -6.64 26.02 -30.16
CA ASN A 76 -6.73 27.31 -30.84
C ASN A 76 -7.21 28.43 -29.91
N ILE A 77 -8.20 28.18 -29.05
CA ILE A 77 -8.70 29.17 -28.07
C ILE A 77 -7.62 29.53 -27.06
N LEU A 78 -6.74 28.58 -26.71
CA LEU A 78 -5.58 28.83 -25.87
C LEU A 78 -4.43 29.51 -26.63
N ASP A 79 -4.62 29.90 -27.90
CA ASP A 79 -3.61 30.57 -28.74
C ASP A 79 -2.30 29.76 -28.89
N LEU A 80 -2.34 28.44 -28.62
CA LEU A 80 -1.14 27.59 -28.61
C LEU A 80 -0.55 27.39 -30.01
N TYR A 81 -1.31 27.69 -31.07
CA TYR A 81 -0.78 27.76 -32.44
C TYR A 81 0.35 28.80 -32.56
N ARG A 82 0.37 29.84 -31.73
CA ARG A 82 1.49 30.80 -31.67
C ARG A 82 2.78 30.15 -31.18
N LEU A 83 2.73 28.93 -30.64
CA LEU A 83 3.88 28.10 -30.25
C LEU A 83 4.21 27.01 -31.27
N GLU A 84 3.69 27.08 -32.50
CA GLU A 84 3.91 26.06 -33.54
C GLU A 84 5.40 25.73 -33.74
N THR A 85 6.29 26.73 -33.81
CA THR A 85 7.74 26.51 -33.93
C THR A 85 8.30 25.67 -32.79
N TYR A 86 7.82 25.90 -31.56
CA TYR A 86 8.22 25.11 -30.40
C TYR A 86 7.78 23.65 -30.55
N PHE A 87 6.51 23.40 -30.84
CA PHE A 87 5.99 22.04 -30.99
C PHE A 87 6.63 21.29 -32.17
N LYS A 88 6.84 21.95 -33.32
CA LYS A 88 7.58 21.39 -34.47
C LYS A 88 8.99 20.96 -34.08
N ASN A 89 9.70 21.79 -33.32
CA ASN A 89 11.04 21.48 -32.84
C ASN A 89 11.07 20.32 -31.83
N LEU A 90 10.00 20.07 -31.10
CA LEU A 90 9.91 18.91 -30.22
C LEU A 90 9.67 17.62 -31.02
N LYS A 91 8.79 17.66 -32.03
CA LYS A 91 8.49 16.50 -32.90
C LYS A 91 9.68 16.04 -33.75
N SER A 92 10.58 16.95 -34.12
CA SER A 92 11.75 16.62 -34.95
C SER A 92 12.89 15.94 -34.18
N LYS A 93 12.84 15.93 -32.84
CA LYS A 93 13.89 15.33 -32.01
C LYS A 93 13.71 13.83 -31.88
N LYS A 94 14.85 13.13 -31.78
CA LYS A 94 14.88 11.68 -31.50
C LYS A 94 14.49 11.36 -30.05
N ASP A 95 14.73 12.29 -29.11
CA ASP A 95 14.42 12.10 -27.70
C ASP A 95 13.01 12.62 -27.36
N ILE A 96 12.31 11.89 -26.50
CA ILE A 96 11.01 12.29 -25.97
C ILE A 96 11.18 13.55 -25.10
N ALA A 97 10.35 14.56 -25.33
CA ALA A 97 10.40 15.83 -24.63
C ALA A 97 9.51 15.82 -23.38
N TYR A 98 9.94 16.54 -22.34
CA TYR A 98 9.21 16.73 -21.10
C TYR A 98 8.72 18.17 -21.04
N LEU A 99 7.42 18.35 -20.78
CA LEU A 99 6.80 19.65 -20.60
C LEU A 99 6.06 19.66 -19.26
N HIS A 100 6.49 20.56 -18.38
CA HIS A 100 5.91 20.78 -17.07
C HIS A 100 4.94 21.97 -17.12
N ILE A 101 3.70 21.73 -16.73
CA ILE A 101 2.61 22.70 -16.80
C ILE A 101 2.39 23.25 -15.38
N ILE A 102 2.73 24.52 -15.18
CA ILE A 102 2.40 25.25 -13.95
C ILE A 102 1.06 25.96 -14.20
N ILE A 103 0.01 25.54 -13.51
CA ILE A 103 -1.36 25.95 -13.80
C ILE A 103 -2.06 26.54 -12.58
N ASP A 104 -2.81 27.61 -12.80
CA ASP A 104 -3.76 28.09 -11.79
C ASP A 104 -4.77 26.99 -11.45
N PRO A 105 -5.05 26.70 -10.16
CA PRO A 105 -6.08 25.74 -9.74
C PRO A 105 -7.40 25.86 -10.52
N GLN A 106 -7.86 27.09 -10.79
CA GLN A 106 -9.12 27.32 -11.50
C GLN A 106 -9.09 26.85 -12.95
N LEU A 107 -7.92 26.63 -13.53
CA LEU A 107 -7.73 26.20 -14.92
C LEU A 107 -7.41 24.70 -15.04
N ASN A 108 -7.37 23.95 -13.93
CA ASN A 108 -7.00 22.53 -13.94
C ASN A 108 -7.91 21.65 -14.83
N PHE A 109 -9.14 22.10 -15.07
CA PHE A 109 -10.08 21.42 -15.95
C PHE A 109 -9.62 21.34 -17.41
N ILE A 110 -8.64 22.15 -17.84
CA ILE A 110 -8.08 22.11 -19.19
C ILE A 110 -7.32 20.78 -19.36
N PRO A 111 -7.71 19.92 -20.31
CA PRO A 111 -7.13 18.59 -20.46
C PRO A 111 -5.94 18.61 -21.43
N PHE A 112 -4.81 19.20 -21.00
CA PHE A 112 -3.60 19.36 -21.81
C PHE A 112 -3.12 18.10 -22.52
N GLU A 113 -3.26 16.93 -21.89
CA GLU A 113 -2.80 15.65 -22.41
C GLU A 113 -3.50 15.25 -23.72
N ILE A 114 -4.71 15.75 -23.94
CA ILE A 114 -5.53 15.45 -25.12
C ILE A 114 -5.73 16.67 -26.02
N LEU A 115 -5.07 17.80 -25.77
CA LEU A 115 -5.07 18.88 -26.76
C LEU A 115 -4.46 18.35 -28.06
N HIS A 116 -5.04 18.75 -29.18
CA HIS A 116 -4.64 18.29 -30.50
C HIS A 116 -4.07 19.47 -31.27
N ASP A 117 -2.86 19.35 -31.81
CA ASP A 117 -2.19 20.47 -32.49
C ASP A 117 -2.55 20.58 -34.00
N GLY A 118 -3.60 19.87 -34.39
CA GLY A 118 -4.03 19.71 -35.78
C GLY A 118 -3.45 18.46 -36.45
N LYS A 119 -2.40 17.87 -35.89
CA LYS A 119 -1.81 16.62 -36.40
C LYS A 119 -1.83 15.49 -35.39
N ASP A 120 -1.35 15.73 -34.18
CA ASP A 120 -1.19 14.72 -33.14
C ASP A 120 -1.71 15.27 -31.80
N PHE A 121 -2.08 14.38 -30.87
CA PHE A 121 -2.35 14.80 -29.49
C PHE A 121 -1.04 15.16 -28.79
N LEU A 122 -1.06 16.11 -27.85
CA LEU A 122 0.17 16.51 -27.14
C LEU A 122 0.83 15.33 -26.43
N SER A 123 0.05 14.45 -25.80
CA SER A 123 0.58 13.24 -25.13
C SER A 123 1.14 12.18 -26.08
N ASP A 124 0.97 12.32 -27.40
CA ASP A 124 1.56 11.39 -28.36
C ASP A 124 3.07 11.56 -28.51
N TYR A 125 3.60 12.74 -28.19
CA TYR A 125 5.01 13.06 -28.35
C TYR A 125 5.60 13.82 -27.15
N LEU A 126 4.77 14.25 -26.18
CA LEU A 126 5.20 14.91 -24.96
C LEU A 126 4.91 14.07 -23.71
N ILE A 127 5.87 14.12 -22.79
CA ILE A 127 5.65 13.74 -21.39
C ILE A 127 5.17 14.97 -20.64
N LEU A 128 3.93 14.93 -20.16
CA LEU A 128 3.28 16.04 -19.49
C LEU A 128 3.20 15.79 -17.99
N SER A 129 3.48 16.81 -17.19
CA SER A 129 3.21 16.85 -15.76
C SER A 129 2.63 18.20 -15.35
N ARG A 130 1.89 18.23 -14.25
CA ARG A 130 1.17 19.41 -13.75
C ARG A 130 1.65 19.81 -12.36
N GLU A 131 1.72 21.10 -12.11
CA GLU A 131 1.96 21.71 -10.81
C GLU A 131 0.97 22.87 -10.63
N PHE A 132 0.48 23.08 -9.43
CA PHE A 132 -0.39 24.21 -9.15
C PHE A 132 0.42 25.44 -8.75
N THR A 133 0.01 26.63 -9.20
CA THR A 133 0.69 27.90 -8.89
C THR A 133 0.79 28.20 -7.38
N ASN A 134 -0.08 27.60 -6.57
CA ASN A 134 -0.13 27.75 -5.11
C ASN A 134 0.58 26.61 -4.35
N SER A 135 1.28 25.72 -5.05
CA SER A 135 2.04 24.65 -4.41
C SER A 135 3.49 25.05 -4.18
N ASP A 136 4.08 24.65 -3.05
CA ASP A 136 5.51 24.86 -2.75
C ASP A 136 6.40 23.81 -3.46
N PHE A 137 5.93 23.27 -4.58
CA PHE A 137 6.57 22.16 -5.26
C PHE A 137 7.73 22.64 -6.14
N GLN A 138 8.75 21.79 -6.30
CA GLN A 138 9.81 22.00 -7.28
C GLN A 138 9.97 20.73 -8.10
N ASN A 139 9.76 20.86 -9.40
CA ASN A 139 10.02 19.80 -10.36
C ASN A 139 11.52 19.55 -10.53
N SER A 140 12.10 18.79 -9.60
CA SER A 140 13.50 18.39 -9.59
C SER A 140 13.64 16.88 -9.76
N ASN A 141 14.89 16.43 -9.97
CA ASN A 141 15.20 15.00 -10.04
C ASN A 141 15.02 14.37 -8.65
N HIS A 142 13.86 13.78 -8.42
CA HIS A 142 13.57 13.02 -7.20
C HIS A 142 13.90 11.55 -7.40
N ASN A 143 14.31 10.90 -6.31
CA ASN A 143 14.63 9.48 -6.33
C ASN A 143 13.97 8.79 -5.13
N ILE A 144 13.09 7.82 -5.40
CA ILE A 144 12.60 6.90 -4.39
C ILE A 144 13.60 5.74 -4.27
N SER A 145 14.07 5.43 -3.07
CA SER A 145 15.05 4.36 -2.89
C SER A 145 14.38 3.00 -2.97
N SER A 146 14.93 2.07 -3.76
CA SER A 146 14.57 0.66 -3.65
C SER A 146 14.76 0.19 -2.20
N LYS A 147 13.94 -0.77 -1.74
CA LYS A 147 13.82 -1.25 -0.34
C LYS A 147 13.11 -0.32 0.66
N GLN A 148 12.70 0.88 0.25
CA GLN A 148 11.76 1.68 1.05
C GLN A 148 10.40 0.99 1.11
N LYS A 149 9.58 1.40 2.10
CA LYS A 149 8.25 0.82 2.30
C LYS A 149 7.29 1.32 1.22
N PHE A 150 6.54 0.41 0.62
CA PHE A 150 5.54 0.70 -0.41
C PHE A 150 4.23 0.03 0.00
N CYS A 151 3.13 0.78 0.00
CA CYS A 151 1.82 0.26 0.37
C CYS A 151 0.93 0.04 -0.85
N VAL A 152 0.17 -1.06 -0.86
CA VAL A 152 -0.86 -1.34 -1.86
C VAL A 152 -2.20 -1.52 -1.15
N ILE A 153 -3.21 -0.75 -1.56
CA ILE A 153 -4.57 -0.73 -1.00
C ILE A 153 -5.57 -0.96 -2.13
N GLY A 154 -6.49 -1.91 -1.95
CA GLY A 154 -7.50 -2.27 -2.93
C GLY A 154 -8.91 -2.33 -2.35
N ASN A 155 -9.84 -1.67 -3.03
CA ASN A 155 -11.29 -1.64 -2.79
C ASN A 155 -11.67 -1.42 -1.31
N PRO A 156 -11.16 -0.37 -0.63
CA PRO A 156 -11.47 -0.14 0.78
C PRO A 156 -12.95 0.18 1.05
N SER A 157 -13.71 0.51 0.02
CA SER A 157 -15.16 0.72 0.07
C SER A 157 -16.00 -0.55 -0.11
N GLU A 158 -15.39 -1.72 -0.31
CA GLU A 158 -16.09 -2.99 -0.58
C GLU A 158 -17.12 -2.91 -1.71
N SER A 159 -16.82 -2.11 -2.72
CA SER A 159 -17.74 -1.87 -3.82
C SER A 159 -17.71 -3.07 -4.77
N LYS A 160 -18.88 -3.68 -4.96
CA LYS A 160 -19.03 -4.96 -5.67
C LYS A 160 -18.74 -4.83 -7.18
N ASP A 161 -18.99 -3.66 -7.73
CA ASP A 161 -18.84 -3.32 -9.15
C ASP A 161 -17.39 -3.38 -9.64
N ILE A 162 -16.42 -3.10 -8.77
CA ILE A 162 -14.99 -3.07 -9.12
C ILE A 162 -14.18 -4.20 -8.48
N ASN A 163 -14.81 -5.03 -7.64
CA ASN A 163 -14.10 -5.90 -6.71
C ASN A 163 -13.10 -6.84 -7.40
N ASP A 164 -13.55 -7.58 -8.40
CA ASP A 164 -12.74 -8.63 -9.02
C ASP A 164 -11.55 -8.04 -9.80
N ASP A 165 -11.77 -6.92 -10.48
CA ASP A 165 -10.74 -6.25 -11.28
C ASP A 165 -9.69 -5.57 -10.39
N VAL A 166 -10.12 -4.95 -9.29
CA VAL A 166 -9.23 -4.38 -8.28
C VAL A 166 -8.40 -5.47 -7.60
N LEU A 167 -9.00 -6.62 -7.25
CA LEU A 167 -8.26 -7.73 -6.65
C LEU A 167 -7.18 -8.28 -7.59
N LYS A 168 -7.49 -8.44 -8.88
CA LYS A 168 -6.52 -8.85 -9.91
C LYS A 168 -5.44 -7.79 -10.14
N GLU A 169 -5.80 -6.50 -10.05
CA GLU A 169 -4.85 -5.40 -10.16
C GLU A 169 -3.84 -5.43 -9.01
N ILE A 170 -4.32 -5.38 -7.77
CA ILE A 170 -3.45 -5.26 -6.60
C ILE A 170 -2.55 -6.47 -6.44
N GLU A 171 -2.99 -7.67 -6.83
CA GLU A 171 -2.15 -8.86 -6.83
C GLU A 171 -0.97 -8.69 -7.82
N ALA A 172 -1.27 -8.36 -9.07
CA ALA A 172 -0.25 -8.18 -10.09
C ALA A 172 0.72 -7.02 -9.79
N VAL A 173 0.18 -5.90 -9.29
CA VAL A 173 0.97 -4.72 -8.90
C VAL A 173 1.84 -5.03 -7.69
N SER A 174 1.30 -5.72 -6.68
CA SER A 174 2.05 -6.16 -5.50
C SER A 174 3.24 -7.03 -5.88
N SER A 175 3.03 -8.01 -6.76
CA SER A 175 4.12 -8.89 -7.23
C SER A 175 5.24 -8.11 -7.93
N MET A 176 4.93 -7.02 -8.65
CA MET A 176 5.97 -6.18 -9.28
C MET A 176 6.70 -5.30 -8.26
N ILE A 177 5.97 -4.77 -7.26
CA ILE A 177 6.53 -3.89 -6.23
C ILE A 177 7.44 -4.66 -5.27
N ASP A 178 7.03 -5.86 -4.85
CA ASP A 178 7.75 -6.67 -3.86
C ASP A 178 9.16 -7.10 -4.32
N LEU A 179 9.42 -7.08 -5.63
CA LEU A 179 10.75 -7.36 -6.19
C LEU A 179 11.80 -6.31 -5.82
N ASP A 180 11.40 -5.04 -5.69
CA ASP A 180 12.32 -3.91 -5.54
C ASP A 180 12.04 -3.07 -4.26
N PHE A 181 10.90 -3.26 -3.58
CA PHE A 181 10.47 -2.51 -2.39
C PHE A 181 10.05 -3.40 -1.22
N ASN A 182 10.02 -2.83 -0.01
CA ASN A 182 9.43 -3.49 1.16
C ASN A 182 7.91 -3.31 1.11
N LEU A 183 7.21 -4.29 0.54
CA LEU A 183 5.77 -4.22 0.38
C LEU A 183 5.04 -4.28 1.73
N ARG A 184 4.05 -3.40 1.89
CA ARG A 184 3.07 -3.39 2.98
C ARG A 184 1.69 -3.61 2.37
N GLY A 185 1.04 -4.70 2.76
CA GLY A 185 -0.18 -5.17 2.10
C GLY A 185 0.10 -6.36 1.16
N PRO A 186 -0.77 -6.61 0.16
CA PRO A 186 -1.91 -5.78 -0.23
C PRO A 186 -3.00 -5.74 0.85
N TYR A 187 -3.41 -4.54 1.25
CA TYR A 187 -4.57 -4.36 2.12
C TYR A 187 -5.83 -4.33 1.26
N LYS A 188 -6.83 -5.11 1.64
CA LYS A 188 -8.09 -5.29 0.91
C LYS A 188 -9.25 -4.81 1.78
N HIS A 189 -10.26 -4.20 1.17
CA HIS A 189 -11.55 -3.97 1.84
C HIS A 189 -11.39 -3.17 3.14
N ARG A 190 -12.21 -3.48 4.15
CA ARG A 190 -12.21 -2.83 5.47
C ARG A 190 -10.90 -2.95 6.27
N ASN A 191 -9.87 -3.63 5.76
CA ASN A 191 -8.55 -3.60 6.40
C ASN A 191 -7.95 -2.19 6.43
N VAL A 192 -8.49 -1.24 5.67
CA VAL A 192 -8.09 0.16 5.70
C VAL A 192 -9.30 1.05 5.99
N ASN A 193 -9.43 1.47 7.25
CA ASN A 193 -10.27 2.61 7.63
C ASN A 193 -9.47 3.93 7.54
N LYS A 194 -10.11 5.06 7.83
CA LYS A 194 -9.47 6.39 7.76
C LYS A 194 -8.22 6.51 8.63
N ILE A 195 -8.28 6.04 9.87
CA ILE A 195 -7.15 6.10 10.81
C ILE A 195 -5.97 5.27 10.28
N GLU A 196 -6.26 4.07 9.79
CA GLU A 196 -5.24 3.19 9.20
C GLU A 196 -4.64 3.80 7.93
N LEU A 197 -5.45 4.43 7.08
CA LEU A 197 -4.97 5.12 5.90
C LEU A 197 -4.01 6.28 6.24
N ILE A 198 -4.35 7.11 7.24
CA ILE A 198 -3.45 8.16 7.76
C ILE A 198 -2.11 7.54 8.19
N ARG A 199 -2.16 6.44 8.94
CA ARG A 199 -0.96 5.74 9.42
C ARG A 199 -0.13 5.21 8.25
N LEU A 200 -0.76 4.57 7.27
CA LEU A 200 -0.10 4.01 6.09
C LEU A 200 0.55 5.12 5.25
N LEU A 201 -0.11 6.26 5.05
CA LEU A 201 0.49 7.41 4.36
C LEU A 201 1.74 7.93 5.07
N GLY A 202 1.73 8.01 6.40
CA GLY A 202 2.85 8.51 7.20
C GLY A 202 4.09 7.60 7.24
N VAL A 203 3.93 6.28 7.02
CA VAL A 203 5.02 5.31 7.16
C VAL A 203 5.58 4.78 5.84
N ASN A 204 4.89 4.99 4.71
CA ASN A 204 5.31 4.48 3.40
C ASN A 204 5.90 5.58 2.51
N ASN A 205 6.79 5.23 1.58
CA ASN A 205 7.37 6.15 0.59
C ASN A 205 6.61 6.06 -0.74
N GLY A 206 6.02 4.91 -1.04
CA GLY A 206 5.13 4.73 -2.18
C GLY A 206 3.74 4.24 -1.74
N LEU A 207 2.71 4.65 -2.47
CA LEU A 207 1.35 4.15 -2.31
C LEU A 207 0.74 3.82 -3.67
N HIS A 208 0.12 2.66 -3.77
CA HIS A 208 -0.85 2.34 -4.80
C HIS A 208 -2.22 2.26 -4.14
N PHE A 209 -3.16 3.09 -4.60
CA PHE A 209 -4.54 3.08 -4.17
C PHE A 209 -5.41 2.69 -5.36
N SER A 210 -6.22 1.64 -5.23
CA SER A 210 -7.21 1.25 -6.23
C SER A 210 -8.59 1.13 -5.58
N GLY A 211 -9.56 1.89 -6.09
CA GLY A 211 -10.88 2.02 -5.48
C GLY A 211 -11.66 3.24 -5.98
N HIS A 212 -12.81 3.50 -5.38
CA HIS A 212 -13.63 4.65 -5.75
C HIS A 212 -13.13 5.97 -5.17
N TYR A 213 -13.35 7.04 -5.92
CA TYR A 213 -13.30 8.41 -5.40
C TYR A 213 -14.74 8.87 -5.19
N GLY A 214 -15.03 9.38 -4.00
CA GLY A 214 -16.32 9.94 -3.64
C GLY A 214 -16.49 11.36 -4.17
N LEU A 215 -17.14 12.20 -3.37
CA LEU A 215 -17.36 13.60 -3.75
C LEU A 215 -16.05 14.39 -3.71
N ASN A 216 -15.27 14.24 -2.64
CA ASN A 216 -14.09 15.08 -2.37
C ASN A 216 -12.86 14.29 -1.91
N GLY A 217 -12.93 12.96 -1.90
CA GLY A 217 -11.84 12.13 -1.41
C GLY A 217 -11.95 10.66 -1.80
N TRP A 218 -11.00 9.85 -1.35
CA TRP A 218 -11.07 8.41 -1.56
C TRP A 218 -12.20 7.80 -0.75
N LYS A 219 -13.05 7.01 -1.40
CA LYS A 219 -14.17 6.34 -0.73
C LYS A 219 -13.66 5.14 0.07
N LEU A 220 -14.00 5.11 1.35
CA LEU A 220 -13.83 3.97 2.25
C LEU A 220 -15.19 3.33 2.51
N PHE A 221 -15.27 2.32 3.36
CA PHE A 221 -16.51 1.57 3.62
C PHE A 221 -17.64 2.46 4.17
N ASP A 222 -17.38 3.20 5.26
CA ASP A 222 -18.39 4.04 5.94
C ASP A 222 -18.18 5.55 5.75
N GLU A 223 -17.11 5.97 5.08
CA GLU A 223 -16.70 7.38 5.02
C GLU A 223 -15.81 7.71 3.81
N GLU A 224 -15.53 8.99 3.59
CA GLU A 224 -14.52 9.46 2.63
C GLU A 224 -13.24 9.90 3.36
N PHE A 225 -12.09 9.61 2.76
CA PHE A 225 -10.78 10.12 3.16
C PHE A 225 -10.47 11.41 2.43
N LEU A 226 -10.45 12.54 3.15
CA LEU A 226 -10.49 13.89 2.58
C LEU A 226 -9.13 14.61 2.66
N ALA A 227 -9.07 15.81 2.08
CA ALA A 227 -7.90 16.68 2.14
C ALA A 227 -7.48 16.99 3.59
N GLU A 228 -8.44 17.20 4.48
CA GLU A 228 -8.21 17.48 5.90
C GLU A 228 -7.56 16.29 6.63
N ASP A 229 -7.81 15.07 6.17
CA ASP A 229 -7.21 13.85 6.73
C ASP A 229 -5.75 13.69 6.30
N ILE A 230 -5.42 14.09 5.06
CA ILE A 230 -4.03 14.17 4.58
C ILE A 230 -3.24 15.16 5.45
N LEU A 231 -3.85 16.27 5.87
CA LEU A 231 -3.21 17.26 6.74
C LEU A 231 -2.85 16.71 8.13
N LYS A 232 -3.54 15.67 8.61
CA LYS A 232 -3.23 14.98 9.88
C LYS A 232 -2.02 14.03 9.76
N CYS A 233 -1.59 13.70 8.54
CA CYS A 233 -0.41 12.87 8.33
C CYS A 233 0.86 13.65 8.71
N SER A 234 1.81 12.97 9.38
CA SER A 234 3.13 13.55 9.68
C SER A 234 3.91 13.87 8.40
N ARG A 235 3.71 13.05 7.36
CA ARG A 235 4.17 13.25 5.98
C ARG A 235 3.27 12.45 5.04
N ALA A 236 3.32 12.75 3.74
CA ALA A 236 2.74 11.91 2.71
C ALA A 236 3.79 10.98 2.06
N PRO A 237 3.38 9.93 1.32
CA PRO A 237 4.26 9.17 0.44
C PRO A 237 4.89 10.07 -0.62
N GLU A 238 6.13 9.78 -1.01
CA GLU A 238 6.82 10.50 -2.11
C GLU A 238 6.19 10.20 -3.47
N PHE A 239 5.68 8.99 -3.66
CA PHE A 239 5.00 8.55 -4.87
C PHE A 239 3.61 8.00 -4.57
N ILE A 240 2.60 8.47 -5.30
CA ILE A 240 1.23 7.97 -5.21
C ILE A 240 0.76 7.60 -6.62
N PHE A 241 0.27 6.37 -6.77
CA PHE A 241 -0.53 5.95 -7.90
C PHE A 241 -1.96 5.74 -7.41
N SER A 242 -2.87 6.60 -7.84
CA SER A 242 -4.29 6.56 -7.51
C SER A 242 -5.07 6.05 -8.71
N ASN A 243 -5.34 4.75 -8.71
CA ASN A 243 -6.26 4.13 -9.64
C ASN A 243 -7.72 4.28 -9.16
N SER A 244 -8.17 5.52 -9.14
CA SER A 244 -9.52 5.91 -8.74
C SER A 244 -10.06 6.93 -9.72
N CYS A 245 -11.38 6.95 -9.95
CA CYS A 245 -12.04 7.97 -10.76
C CYS A 245 -11.70 9.38 -10.23
N GLY A 246 -11.52 10.37 -11.09
CA GLY A 246 -11.24 11.74 -10.68
C GLY A 246 -12.34 12.70 -11.13
N ASN A 247 -12.90 13.50 -10.23
CA ASN A 247 -13.85 14.57 -10.58
C ASN A 247 -13.15 15.93 -10.51
N TYR A 248 -13.14 16.73 -11.58
CA TYR A 248 -12.52 18.07 -11.61
C TYR A 248 -13.36 19.12 -10.88
N ASN A 249 -13.62 18.87 -9.60
CA ASN A 249 -14.19 19.85 -8.68
C ASN A 249 -13.08 20.45 -7.82
N GLU A 250 -13.45 21.48 -7.05
CA GLU A 250 -12.54 22.13 -6.11
C GLU A 250 -12.00 21.15 -5.05
N GLY A 251 -12.83 20.20 -4.60
CA GLY A 251 -12.46 19.15 -3.65
C GLY A 251 -11.29 18.29 -4.14
N PHE A 252 -11.29 17.88 -5.40
CA PHE A 252 -10.21 17.09 -6.01
C PHE A 252 -8.91 17.88 -6.12
N ILE A 253 -8.99 19.17 -6.48
CA ILE A 253 -7.81 20.04 -6.52
C ILE A 253 -7.23 20.20 -5.11
N ASN A 254 -8.07 20.44 -4.11
CA ASN A 254 -7.67 20.54 -2.71
C ASN A 254 -7.07 19.22 -2.20
N PHE A 255 -7.63 18.08 -2.61
CA PHE A 255 -7.13 16.75 -2.29
C PHE A 255 -5.72 16.51 -2.85
N LEU A 256 -5.48 16.82 -4.13
CA LEU A 256 -4.15 16.71 -4.74
C LEU A 256 -3.15 17.68 -4.12
N ASN A 257 -3.56 18.93 -3.88
CA ASN A 257 -2.73 19.95 -3.23
C ASN A 257 -2.31 19.54 -1.81
N ALA A 258 -3.20 18.92 -1.04
CA ALA A 258 -2.88 18.45 0.29
C ALA A 258 -1.73 17.42 0.28
N PHE A 259 -1.70 16.51 -0.70
CA PHE A 259 -0.58 15.57 -0.87
C PHE A 259 0.72 16.25 -1.28
N LEU A 260 0.68 17.14 -2.28
CA LEU A 260 1.86 17.88 -2.73
C LEU A 260 2.47 18.70 -1.58
N ASN A 261 1.64 19.41 -0.81
CA ASN A 261 2.06 20.21 0.35
C ASN A 261 2.57 19.34 1.51
N LYS A 262 2.13 18.08 1.62
CA LYS A 262 2.66 17.09 2.58
C LYS A 262 3.91 16.35 2.08
N GLY A 263 4.46 16.78 0.95
CA GLY A 263 5.76 16.35 0.46
C GLY A 263 5.71 15.26 -0.62
N THR A 264 4.52 14.88 -1.11
CA THR A 264 4.42 13.98 -2.26
C THR A 264 5.09 14.61 -3.48
N LYS A 265 5.91 13.83 -4.17
CA LYS A 265 6.71 14.28 -5.31
C LYS A 265 6.03 14.00 -6.64
N SER A 266 5.30 12.89 -6.75
CA SER A 266 4.59 12.51 -7.97
C SER A 266 3.28 11.83 -7.61
N ILE A 267 2.18 12.30 -8.20
CA ILE A 267 0.85 11.73 -8.07
C ILE A 267 0.34 11.38 -9.45
N ILE A 268 -0.01 10.12 -9.67
CA ILE A 268 -0.70 9.67 -10.87
C ILE A 268 -2.16 9.44 -10.49
N CYS A 269 -3.07 10.06 -11.21
CA CYS A 269 -4.50 9.91 -11.01
C CYS A 269 -5.22 9.91 -12.36
N SER A 270 -6.48 9.51 -12.37
CA SER A 270 -7.30 9.53 -13.58
C SER A 270 -8.15 10.80 -13.70
N PHE A 271 -8.49 11.12 -14.93
CA PHE A 271 -9.45 12.11 -15.36
C PHE A 271 -10.78 11.40 -15.59
N GLY A 272 -11.81 11.65 -14.77
CA GLY A 272 -13.13 11.04 -14.94
C GLY A 272 -13.20 9.57 -14.51
N ASP A 273 -14.27 8.89 -14.94
CA ASP A 273 -14.55 7.49 -14.60
C ASP A 273 -13.70 6.52 -15.44
N LEU A 274 -13.32 5.38 -14.87
CA LEU A 274 -12.45 4.39 -15.53
C LEU A 274 -13.15 3.04 -15.76
N PRO A 275 -12.96 2.36 -16.90
CA PRO A 275 -13.25 0.93 -17.01
C PRO A 275 -12.23 0.14 -16.20
N SER A 276 -12.70 -0.64 -15.21
CA SER A 276 -11.84 -1.26 -14.19
C SER A 276 -10.82 -2.26 -14.76
N ASP A 277 -11.17 -3.00 -15.81
CA ASP A 277 -10.31 -3.97 -16.48
C ASP A 277 -9.11 -3.30 -17.18
N LYS A 278 -9.35 -2.24 -17.95
CA LYS A 278 -8.31 -1.45 -18.63
C LYS A 278 -7.47 -0.65 -17.65
N ALA A 279 -8.06 -0.18 -16.56
CA ALA A 279 -7.35 0.46 -15.46
C ALA A 279 -6.34 -0.50 -14.81
N SER A 280 -6.76 -1.73 -14.52
CA SER A 280 -5.88 -2.80 -14.03
C SER A 280 -4.72 -3.07 -15.00
N GLU A 281 -4.98 -3.11 -16.30
CA GLU A 281 -3.94 -3.31 -17.30
C GLU A 281 -2.96 -2.13 -17.39
N PHE A 282 -3.45 -0.90 -17.35
CA PHE A 282 -2.61 0.29 -17.39
C PHE A 282 -1.67 0.34 -16.20
N SER A 283 -2.17 0.08 -14.99
CA SER A 283 -1.33 -0.02 -13.78
C SER A 283 -0.20 -1.04 -13.96
N LYS A 284 -0.49 -2.22 -14.53
CA LYS A 284 0.54 -3.24 -14.82
C LYS A 284 1.59 -2.75 -15.81
N GLN A 285 1.18 -2.08 -16.90
CA GLN A 285 2.15 -1.50 -17.85
C GLN A 285 2.98 -0.40 -17.21
N PHE A 286 2.34 0.46 -16.41
CA PHE A 286 3.02 1.53 -15.69
C PHE A 286 4.11 0.96 -14.78
N TYR A 287 3.79 0.02 -13.89
CA TYR A 287 4.77 -0.55 -12.98
C TYR A 287 5.85 -1.36 -13.71
N LYS A 288 5.53 -2.00 -14.84
CA LYS A 288 6.55 -2.61 -15.72
C LYS A 288 7.55 -1.56 -16.21
N PHE A 289 7.12 -0.40 -16.68
CA PHE A 289 8.05 0.66 -17.11
C PHE A 289 8.76 1.35 -15.96
N PHE A 290 8.04 1.64 -14.88
CA PHE A 290 8.57 2.35 -13.72
C PHE A 290 9.57 1.50 -12.92
N ILE A 291 9.21 0.25 -12.59
CA ILE A 291 10.03 -0.65 -11.76
C ILE A 291 11.00 -1.47 -12.60
N LYS A 292 10.48 -2.28 -13.53
CA LYS A 292 11.32 -3.25 -14.26
C LYS A 292 12.29 -2.54 -15.22
N TYR A 293 11.81 -1.56 -15.99
CA TYR A 293 12.65 -0.79 -16.92
C TYR A 293 13.30 0.46 -16.30
N ASN A 294 13.00 0.76 -15.03
CA ASN A 294 13.57 1.88 -14.28
C ASN A 294 13.43 3.24 -15.00
N HIS A 295 12.30 3.46 -15.67
CA HIS A 295 11.97 4.76 -16.23
C HIS A 295 11.47 5.71 -15.15
N ASP A 296 11.58 7.02 -15.41
CA ASP A 296 10.89 8.00 -14.57
C ASP A 296 9.37 7.88 -14.71
N THR A 297 8.65 8.42 -13.73
CA THR A 297 7.18 8.46 -13.72
C THR A 297 6.61 8.98 -15.02
N GLY A 298 7.16 10.07 -15.57
CA GLY A 298 6.70 10.65 -16.83
C GLY A 298 6.84 9.71 -18.01
N LYS A 299 8.04 9.14 -18.22
CA LYS A 299 8.28 8.18 -19.32
C LYS A 299 7.52 6.88 -19.13
N ALA A 300 7.34 6.41 -17.89
CA ALA A 300 6.55 5.23 -17.60
C ALA A 300 5.07 5.41 -18.00
N ILE A 301 4.46 6.56 -17.68
CA ILE A 301 3.09 6.89 -18.12
C ILE A 301 3.02 6.97 -19.64
N PHE A 302 3.95 7.70 -20.27
CA PHE A 302 3.98 7.87 -21.72
C PHE A 302 4.04 6.53 -22.45
N LEU A 303 4.94 5.63 -22.04
CA LEU A 303 5.06 4.30 -22.65
C LEU A 303 3.85 3.42 -22.34
N SER A 304 3.23 3.56 -21.17
CA SER A 304 1.99 2.84 -20.85
C SER A 304 0.84 3.26 -21.77
N ARG A 305 0.69 4.56 -22.05
CA ARG A 305 -0.27 5.04 -23.05
C ARG A 305 0.00 4.45 -24.44
N LYS A 306 1.27 4.42 -24.86
CA LYS A 306 1.64 3.82 -26.15
C LYS A 306 1.35 2.33 -26.22
N GLU A 307 1.53 1.58 -25.13
CA GLU A 307 1.12 0.17 -25.09
C GLU A 307 -0.41 0.00 -25.14
N MET A 308 -1.18 0.85 -24.45
CA MET A 308 -2.65 0.83 -24.55
C MET A 308 -3.12 1.15 -25.99
N ILE A 309 -2.56 2.19 -26.61
CA ILE A 309 -2.85 2.54 -28.01
C ILE A 309 -2.46 1.40 -28.95
N LYS A 310 -1.31 0.76 -28.73
CA LYS A 310 -0.86 -0.37 -29.56
C LYS A 310 -1.81 -1.56 -29.46
N LYS A 311 -2.35 -1.81 -28.26
CA LYS A 311 -3.25 -2.94 -28.00
C LYS A 311 -4.68 -2.69 -28.49
N TYR A 312 -5.23 -1.51 -28.20
CA TYR A 312 -6.66 -1.21 -28.42
C TYR A 312 -6.92 -0.23 -29.58
N GLY A 313 -5.86 0.41 -30.10
CA GLY A 313 -5.97 1.48 -31.09
C GLY A 313 -6.24 2.84 -30.48
N HIS A 314 -6.05 3.90 -31.26
CA HIS A 314 -6.30 5.28 -30.81
C HIS A 314 -7.77 5.61 -30.58
N LYS A 315 -8.67 4.91 -31.29
CA LYS A 315 -10.12 5.05 -31.14
C LYS A 315 -10.61 4.59 -29.76
N ASP A 316 -9.85 3.73 -29.11
CA ASP A 316 -10.08 3.36 -27.72
C ASP A 316 -9.53 4.46 -26.82
N LEU A 317 -10.42 5.31 -26.29
CA LEU A 317 -10.03 6.56 -25.62
C LEU A 317 -9.35 6.34 -24.26
N PHE A 318 -9.18 5.09 -23.81
CA PHE A 318 -8.62 4.78 -22.49
C PHE A 318 -7.22 5.39 -22.26
N TRP A 319 -6.39 5.53 -23.31
CA TRP A 319 -5.04 6.08 -23.19
C TRP A 319 -4.99 7.50 -22.61
N ALA A 320 -6.10 8.24 -22.70
CA ALA A 320 -6.19 9.65 -22.33
C ALA A 320 -6.46 9.90 -20.84
N PHE A 321 -6.86 8.87 -20.08
CA PHE A 321 -7.44 9.09 -18.75
C PHE A 321 -6.42 9.49 -17.68
N TYR A 322 -5.19 8.97 -17.69
CA TYR A 322 -4.25 9.27 -16.60
C TYR A 322 -3.59 10.62 -16.74
N GLN A 323 -3.36 11.30 -15.63
CA GLN A 323 -2.59 12.54 -15.51
C GLN A 323 -1.49 12.37 -14.46
N LEU A 324 -0.48 13.24 -14.56
CA LEU A 324 0.65 13.27 -13.64
C LEU A 324 0.75 14.65 -13.00
N TYR A 325 0.65 14.69 -11.68
CA TYR A 325 0.89 15.88 -10.86
C TYR A 325 2.24 15.76 -10.14
N GLY A 326 2.94 16.88 -9.98
CA GLY A 326 4.28 16.97 -9.44
C GLY A 326 5.37 16.63 -10.48
N SER A 327 6.42 15.93 -10.05
CA SER A 327 7.58 15.67 -10.89
C SER A 327 7.32 14.55 -11.89
N SER A 328 7.69 14.81 -13.15
CA SER A 328 7.82 13.80 -14.20
C SER A 328 9.15 13.05 -14.18
N LEU A 329 10.06 13.42 -13.29
CA LEU A 329 11.44 12.95 -13.26
C LEU A 329 11.72 11.99 -12.10
N LEU A 330 10.70 11.69 -11.26
CA LEU A 330 10.86 10.77 -10.15
C LEU A 330 11.24 9.39 -10.68
N LYS A 331 12.40 8.87 -10.23
CA LYS A 331 12.92 7.55 -10.59
C LYS A 331 13.15 6.69 -9.37
N ILE A 332 13.26 5.39 -9.60
CA ILE A 332 13.72 4.47 -8.57
C ILE A 332 15.24 4.51 -8.56
N LYS A 333 15.80 4.92 -7.42
CA LYS A 333 17.20 4.68 -7.13
C LYS A 333 17.35 3.23 -6.73
N LYS A 334 17.57 2.36 -7.73
CA LYS A 334 17.97 0.99 -7.49
C LYS A 334 19.29 1.02 -6.73
N ILE A 335 19.28 0.47 -5.52
CA ILE A 335 20.50 0.22 -4.76
C ILE A 335 21.23 -0.86 -5.55
N ASN A 336 22.09 -0.42 -6.47
CA ASN A 336 22.94 -1.31 -7.22
C ASN A 336 23.86 -2.03 -6.24
N VAL A 337 23.54 -3.30 -5.97
CA VAL A 337 24.50 -4.25 -5.38
C VAL A 337 25.79 -4.26 -6.22
N LEU A 338 25.68 -3.95 -7.52
CA LEU A 338 26.80 -3.79 -8.45
C LEU A 338 27.68 -2.53 -8.23
N ASN A 339 27.18 -1.43 -7.66
CA ASN A 339 28.04 -0.28 -7.30
C ASN A 339 28.79 -0.51 -5.98
N ALA A 340 28.25 -1.36 -5.10
CA ALA A 340 29.05 -1.96 -4.02
C ALA A 340 30.12 -2.93 -4.59
N MET A 341 29.89 -3.52 -5.76
CA MET A 341 30.87 -4.38 -6.47
C MET A 341 31.86 -3.63 -7.37
N LYS A 342 31.60 -2.40 -7.81
CA LYS A 342 32.60 -1.60 -8.56
C LYS A 342 33.71 -1.08 -7.66
N ASN A 343 33.39 -0.83 -6.38
CA ASN A 343 34.38 -0.68 -5.31
C ASN A 343 35.09 -2.01 -4.98
N ASN A 344 34.58 -3.15 -5.49
CA ASN A 344 35.23 -4.45 -5.39
C ASN A 344 36.24 -4.75 -6.51
N GLN A 345 36.41 -3.92 -7.56
CA GLN A 345 37.50 -4.17 -8.53
C GLN A 345 38.88 -3.89 -7.94
N ASN A 346 39.02 -2.85 -7.11
CA ASN A 346 40.19 -2.70 -6.24
C ASN A 346 40.25 -3.82 -5.19
N LYS A 347 39.12 -4.38 -4.76
CA LYS A 347 39.11 -5.60 -3.93
C LYS A 347 39.44 -6.87 -4.68
N TYR A 348 39.37 -6.99 -6.01
CA TYR A 348 39.83 -8.23 -6.68
C TYR A 348 41.36 -8.25 -6.80
N ILE A 349 42.00 -7.10 -6.95
CA ILE A 349 43.47 -6.98 -6.87
C ILE A 349 43.94 -7.17 -5.43
N ILE A 350 43.25 -6.53 -4.46
CA ILE A 350 43.52 -6.73 -3.03
C ILE A 350 43.16 -8.16 -2.60
N ASN A 351 42.09 -8.78 -3.11
CA ASN A 351 41.71 -10.17 -2.83
C ASN A 351 42.63 -11.15 -3.55
N PHE A 352 43.24 -10.81 -4.69
CA PHE A 352 44.24 -11.64 -5.35
C PHE A 352 45.57 -11.59 -4.58
N LEU A 353 45.97 -10.40 -4.09
CA LEU A 353 47.12 -10.24 -3.20
C LEU A 353 46.88 -10.91 -1.84
N ILE A 354 45.66 -10.82 -1.30
CA ILE A 354 45.23 -11.52 -0.08
C ILE A 354 45.11 -13.01 -0.35
N LEU A 355 44.63 -13.49 -1.51
CA LEU A 355 44.63 -14.91 -1.85
C LEU A 355 46.05 -15.44 -2.03
N ALA A 356 46.96 -14.67 -2.60
CA ALA A 356 48.37 -15.02 -2.68
C ALA A 356 49.01 -15.07 -1.28
N PHE A 357 48.67 -14.12 -0.39
CA PHE A 357 49.09 -14.11 1.01
C PHE A 357 48.46 -15.23 1.85
N ILE A 358 47.21 -15.59 1.56
CA ILE A 358 46.48 -16.71 2.17
C ILE A 358 47.04 -18.03 1.67
N SER A 359 47.39 -18.14 0.38
CA SER A 359 48.03 -19.33 -0.19
C SER A 359 49.43 -19.53 0.41
N PHE A 360 50.16 -18.42 0.61
CA PHE A 360 51.46 -18.40 1.29
C PHE A 360 51.33 -18.67 2.80
N GLY A 361 50.26 -18.19 3.44
CA GLY A 361 49.93 -18.46 4.84
C GLY A 361 49.43 -19.89 5.10
N LEU A 362 48.68 -20.47 4.16
CA LEU A 362 48.23 -21.86 4.13
C LEU A 362 49.41 -22.84 3.99
N TYR A 363 50.47 -22.42 3.29
CA TYR A 363 51.73 -23.17 3.20
C TYR A 363 52.50 -23.17 4.52
N ILE A 364 52.41 -22.09 5.32
CA ILE A 364 53.24 -21.91 6.53
C ILE A 364 52.53 -22.35 7.82
N ASN A 365 51.19 -22.29 7.92
CA ASN A 365 50.51 -22.66 9.16
C ASN A 365 49.03 -23.05 8.99
N LYS A 366 48.82 -24.26 8.47
CA LYS A 366 47.53 -24.85 8.10
C LYS A 366 46.51 -24.90 9.26
N GLU A 367 46.96 -25.14 10.50
CA GLU A 367 46.04 -25.28 11.65
C GLU A 367 45.47 -23.95 12.16
N LYS A 368 46.26 -22.85 12.13
CA LYS A 368 45.77 -21.53 12.57
C LYS A 368 44.75 -20.93 11.60
N PHE A 369 44.84 -21.25 10.32
CA PHE A 369 43.97 -20.70 9.29
C PHE A 369 42.59 -21.37 9.26
N ILE A 370 42.54 -22.69 9.48
CA ILE A 370 41.27 -23.45 9.62
C ILE A 370 40.45 -22.89 10.80
N ASN A 371 41.10 -22.58 11.92
CA ASN A 371 40.45 -21.98 13.09
C ASN A 371 39.90 -20.56 12.87
N VAL A 372 40.41 -19.80 11.89
CA VAL A 372 39.94 -18.44 11.56
C VAL A 372 38.78 -18.47 10.57
N ILE A 373 38.81 -19.38 9.59
CA ILE A 373 37.72 -19.60 8.62
C ILE A 373 36.46 -20.13 9.35
N ASP A 374 36.63 -21.07 10.28
CA ASP A 374 35.51 -21.55 11.10
C ASP A 374 34.89 -20.42 11.93
N LYS A 375 35.68 -19.47 12.42
CA LYS A 375 35.20 -18.32 13.21
C LYS A 375 34.39 -17.30 12.40
N ILE A 376 34.61 -17.24 11.08
CA ILE A 376 33.95 -16.28 10.17
C ILE A 376 32.67 -16.87 9.55
N TYR A 377 32.62 -18.20 9.33
CA TYR A 377 31.46 -18.87 8.72
C TYR A 377 30.53 -19.58 9.72
N ASN A 378 31.03 -20.01 10.89
CA ASN A 378 30.21 -20.61 11.96
C ASN A 378 29.87 -19.59 13.06
N GLN A 379 29.14 -18.52 12.72
CA GLN A 379 28.40 -17.74 13.73
C GLN A 379 27.05 -18.41 14.07
N ASN A 380 27.10 -19.70 14.41
CA ASN A 380 25.92 -20.46 14.78
C ASN A 380 25.48 -20.20 16.22
N LYS A 381 26.14 -19.28 16.94
CA LYS A 381 25.91 -18.97 18.35
C LYS A 381 26.06 -17.48 18.59
N LEU A 382 25.10 -16.88 19.29
CA LEU A 382 25.17 -15.49 19.74
C LEU A 382 24.78 -15.42 21.20
N LYS A 383 25.50 -14.62 21.99
CA LYS A 383 25.13 -14.33 23.37
C LYS A 383 24.20 -13.13 23.40
N ILE A 384 23.03 -13.29 24.01
CA ILE A 384 22.06 -12.22 24.22
C ILE A 384 21.72 -12.11 25.71
N ILE A 385 21.22 -10.95 26.11
CA ILE A 385 20.66 -10.75 27.44
C ILE A 385 19.15 -11.02 27.35
N LEU A 386 18.63 -11.93 28.16
CA LEU A 386 17.21 -12.16 28.30
C LEU A 386 16.70 -11.35 29.51
N LYS A 387 15.73 -10.48 29.25
CA LYS A 387 14.91 -9.81 30.27
C LYS A 387 13.48 -10.29 30.15
N SER A 388 12.78 -10.43 31.26
CA SER A 388 11.35 -10.70 31.22
C SER A 388 10.64 -10.03 32.38
N ASN A 389 9.38 -9.69 32.20
CA ASN A 389 8.56 -9.15 33.30
C ASN A 389 8.29 -10.16 34.43
N ILE A 390 8.71 -11.42 34.29
CA ILE A 390 8.61 -12.47 35.31
C ILE A 390 9.90 -12.63 36.14
N SER A 391 11.01 -12.00 35.73
CA SER A 391 12.29 -12.07 36.43
C SER A 391 13.04 -10.74 36.35
N ASN A 392 13.39 -10.18 37.51
CA ASN A 392 14.20 -8.97 37.59
C ASN A 392 15.68 -9.20 37.30
N THR A 393 16.10 -10.45 37.12
CA THR A 393 17.49 -10.80 36.78
C THR A 393 17.68 -10.89 35.27
N GLU A 394 18.74 -10.24 34.80
CA GLU A 394 19.23 -10.38 33.43
C GLU A 394 19.94 -11.72 33.27
N LEU A 395 19.48 -12.54 32.33
CA LEU A 395 20.08 -13.85 32.06
C LEU A 395 20.85 -13.80 30.74
N GLU A 396 22.16 -14.03 30.79
CA GLU A 396 22.94 -14.20 29.57
C GLU A 396 22.61 -15.57 28.96
N LYS A 397 22.17 -15.57 27.70
CA LYS A 397 21.74 -16.77 26.99
C LYS A 397 22.47 -16.89 25.66
N GLU A 398 23.10 -18.04 25.44
CA GLU A 398 23.69 -18.39 24.15
C GLU A 398 22.62 -19.03 23.25
N ILE A 399 22.28 -18.37 22.16
CA ILE A 399 21.25 -18.81 21.21
C ILE A 399 21.87 -19.29 19.91
N LYS A 400 21.27 -20.33 19.31
CA LYS A 400 21.67 -20.87 18.01
C LYS A 400 20.65 -20.55 16.93
N SER A 401 21.07 -20.46 15.68
CA SER A 401 20.13 -20.48 14.56
C SER A 401 19.25 -21.73 14.65
N GLU A 402 17.97 -21.56 14.35
CA GLU A 402 16.90 -22.57 14.42
C GLU A 402 16.60 -23.15 15.80
N SER A 403 17.23 -22.65 16.87
CA SER A 403 16.89 -23.09 18.23
C SER A 403 15.54 -22.56 18.68
N ILE A 404 14.77 -23.41 19.37
CA ILE A 404 13.48 -23.09 19.98
C ILE A 404 13.62 -23.21 21.49
N TRP A 405 13.05 -22.27 22.24
CA TRP A 405 12.98 -22.37 23.69
C TRP A 405 11.63 -21.87 24.22
N LYS A 406 11.19 -22.52 25.30
CA LYS A 406 10.04 -22.11 26.10
C LYS A 406 10.51 -21.13 27.18
N HIS A 407 9.78 -20.05 27.37
CA HIS A 407 9.94 -19.15 28.52
C HIS A 407 8.59 -18.99 29.21
N GLY A 408 8.55 -19.19 30.53
CA GLY A 408 7.33 -19.18 31.33
C GLY A 408 7.60 -19.51 32.78
N SER A 409 6.57 -19.38 33.61
CA SER A 409 6.59 -19.79 35.02
C SER A 409 5.21 -20.31 35.42
N ASN A 410 5.06 -20.76 36.67
CA ASN A 410 3.77 -21.26 37.15
C ASN A 410 2.69 -20.17 37.14
N ASP A 411 3.07 -18.92 37.40
CA ASP A 411 2.14 -17.80 37.56
C ASP A 411 1.88 -17.02 36.26
N TYR A 412 2.54 -17.38 35.15
CA TYR A 412 2.46 -16.65 33.87
C TYR A 412 2.30 -17.61 32.69
N TYR A 413 1.65 -17.18 31.63
CA TYR A 413 1.52 -18.01 30.43
C TYR A 413 2.84 -18.15 29.67
N SER A 414 3.19 -19.38 29.27
CA SER A 414 4.45 -19.65 28.59
C SER A 414 4.41 -19.30 27.10
N ILE A 415 5.53 -18.84 26.56
CA ILE A 415 5.72 -18.58 25.13
C ILE A 415 6.86 -19.44 24.57
N HIS A 416 6.71 -19.90 23.33
CA HIS A 416 7.76 -20.57 22.57
C HIS A 416 8.40 -19.58 21.59
N ILE A 417 9.71 -19.41 21.66
CA ILE A 417 10.45 -18.47 20.81
C ILE A 417 11.46 -19.27 20.00
N ARG A 418 11.52 -19.02 18.69
CA ARG A 418 12.52 -19.57 17.78
C ARG A 418 13.48 -18.47 17.33
N CYS A 419 14.77 -18.76 17.33
CA CYS A 419 15.75 -17.95 16.59
C CYS A 419 15.76 -18.43 15.14
N ASP A 420 15.16 -17.67 14.21
CA ASP A 420 15.06 -18.07 12.81
C ASP A 420 16.40 -18.00 12.09
N SER A 421 17.21 -16.98 12.41
CA SER A 421 18.56 -16.82 11.86
C SER A 421 19.40 -15.85 12.68
N ILE A 422 20.73 -15.98 12.57
CA ILE A 422 21.71 -15.00 13.06
C ILE A 422 22.42 -14.44 11.84
N LYS A 423 22.26 -13.13 11.57
CA LYS A 423 22.92 -12.46 10.43
C LYS A 423 23.59 -11.19 10.92
N PHE A 424 24.88 -11.05 10.64
CA PHE A 424 25.68 -9.88 11.04
C PHE A 424 25.61 -9.61 12.56
N ASP A 425 25.85 -10.65 13.38
CA ASP A 425 25.75 -10.59 14.85
C ASP A 425 24.38 -10.15 15.40
N LYS A 426 23.32 -10.25 14.58
CA LYS A 426 21.94 -9.92 14.99
C LYS A 426 21.03 -11.14 14.86
N PRO A 427 20.32 -11.52 15.94
CA PRO A 427 19.37 -12.61 15.91
C PRO A 427 17.99 -12.12 15.46
N TYR A 428 17.30 -12.96 14.69
CA TYR A 428 15.91 -12.74 14.28
C TYR A 428 15.05 -13.79 14.97
N PHE A 429 14.00 -13.35 15.66
CA PHE A 429 13.13 -14.23 16.42
C PHE A 429 11.72 -14.29 15.83
N SER A 430 11.12 -15.46 15.91
CA SER A 430 9.69 -15.69 15.72
C SER A 430 9.10 -16.31 17.00
N ILE A 431 7.80 -16.07 17.23
CA ILE A 431 7.02 -16.87 18.19
C ILE A 431 6.54 -18.09 17.44
N VAL A 432 6.76 -19.28 18.00
CA VAL A 432 6.28 -20.52 17.39
C VAL A 432 4.89 -20.83 17.93
N ASP A 433 3.91 -20.74 17.04
CA ASP A 433 2.62 -21.43 17.15
C ASP A 433 2.56 -22.40 15.98
N LEU A 434 2.49 -23.70 16.26
CA LEU A 434 2.61 -24.73 15.24
C LEU A 434 1.36 -24.88 14.36
N ASN A 435 0.18 -24.33 14.73
CA ASN A 435 -1.06 -24.62 14.01
C ASN A 435 -1.82 -23.41 13.43
N THR A 436 -1.71 -22.19 13.98
CA THR A 436 -2.63 -21.07 13.61
C THR A 436 -2.05 -20.04 12.62
N TYR A 437 -0.73 -19.99 12.41
CA TYR A 437 -0.13 -19.01 11.49
C TYR A 437 -0.31 -19.37 10.01
N ASN A 438 -0.44 -20.67 9.70
CA ASN A 438 -0.58 -21.14 8.32
C ASN A 438 -1.98 -20.91 7.73
N SER A 439 -2.99 -20.60 8.55
CA SER A 439 -4.39 -20.56 8.12
C SER A 439 -4.97 -19.15 7.98
N THR A 440 -4.70 -18.19 8.87
CA THR A 440 -5.60 -17.01 8.97
C THR A 440 -4.96 -15.62 9.04
N GLY A 441 -3.65 -15.48 9.29
CA GLY A 441 -2.93 -14.20 9.16
C GLY A 441 -3.44 -13.02 10.00
N TYR A 442 -4.32 -13.21 10.99
CA TYR A 442 -5.09 -12.16 11.67
C TYR A 442 -4.56 -11.74 13.06
N LEU A 443 -4.87 -10.52 13.52
CA LEU A 443 -4.54 -9.93 14.83
C LEU A 443 -5.83 -9.76 15.66
N ALA A 444 -6.04 -10.54 16.72
CA ALA A 444 -7.24 -10.53 17.57
C ALA A 444 -6.98 -10.00 19.01
N PRO A 445 -8.01 -9.52 19.75
CA PRO A 445 -7.95 -9.26 21.19
C PRO A 445 -7.79 -10.55 22.02
N GLN A 446 -7.26 -10.43 23.25
CA GLN A 446 -6.77 -11.56 24.06
C GLN A 446 -7.89 -12.33 24.80
N ILE A 447 -8.40 -13.38 24.17
CA ILE A 447 -9.10 -14.50 24.82
C ILE A 447 -8.25 -15.75 24.62
N ILE A 448 -8.07 -16.53 25.67
CA ILE A 448 -7.26 -17.76 25.65
C ILE A 448 -8.20 -18.95 25.84
N ILE A 449 -8.23 -19.85 24.86
CA ILE A 449 -9.01 -21.08 24.87
C ILE A 449 -8.04 -22.26 24.99
N ASP A 450 -8.15 -23.06 26.05
CA ASP A 450 -7.21 -24.15 26.38
C ASP A 450 -7.82 -25.53 26.03
N ASP A 451 -7.09 -26.34 25.25
CA ASP A 451 -7.42 -27.73 24.90
C ASP A 451 -6.71 -28.75 25.81
N GLN A 452 -6.72 -28.54 27.12
CA GLN A 452 -6.10 -29.45 28.10
C GLN A 452 -4.56 -29.62 27.99
N ASN A 453 -3.87 -28.92 27.10
CA ASN A 453 -2.40 -28.96 26.95
C ASN A 453 -1.68 -27.64 27.26
N GLY A 454 -2.39 -26.57 27.62
CA GLY A 454 -1.79 -25.35 28.18
C GLY A 454 -0.99 -24.48 27.21
N GLU A 455 -1.33 -24.49 25.91
CA GLU A 455 -0.74 -23.58 24.94
C GLU A 455 -1.60 -22.31 24.77
N VAL A 456 -0.95 -21.14 24.86
CA VAL A 456 -1.62 -19.84 25.01
C VAL A 456 -1.04 -18.80 24.06
N PHE A 457 -1.93 -18.07 23.38
CA PHE A 457 -1.61 -17.10 22.34
C PHE A 457 -1.33 -15.69 22.91
N ASN A 458 -0.20 -15.08 22.56
CA ASN A 458 0.04 -13.66 22.80
C ASN A 458 1.03 -13.07 21.77
N ARG A 459 0.66 -11.96 21.11
CA ARG A 459 1.37 -11.46 19.90
C ARG A 459 2.27 -10.24 20.11
N ASN A 460 2.37 -9.70 21.33
CA ASN A 460 3.28 -8.59 21.67
C ASN A 460 4.26 -8.97 22.79
N SER A 461 4.64 -10.24 22.86
CA SER A 461 5.36 -10.79 24.01
C SER A 461 6.87 -10.62 23.98
N TYR A 462 7.45 -9.92 23.01
CA TYR A 462 8.88 -9.61 23.05
C TYR A 462 9.33 -8.35 22.29
N VAL A 463 10.46 -7.78 22.70
CA VAL A 463 11.20 -6.68 22.04
C VAL A 463 12.70 -6.94 22.13
N PHE A 464 13.39 -7.03 20.99
CA PHE A 464 14.86 -7.13 20.94
C PHE A 464 15.51 -5.77 20.64
N LYS A 465 16.36 -5.28 21.56
CA LYS A 465 17.09 -4.01 21.43
C LYS A 465 18.38 -4.07 22.24
N ASN A 466 19.48 -3.54 21.70
CA ASN A 466 20.78 -3.46 22.38
C ASN A 466 21.20 -4.81 22.98
N ASP A 467 21.21 -5.86 22.15
CA ASP A 467 21.53 -7.24 22.52
C ASP A 467 20.66 -7.84 23.63
N THR A 468 19.55 -7.17 23.97
CA THR A 468 18.61 -7.56 25.01
C THR A 468 17.27 -7.96 24.41
N LEU A 469 16.86 -9.21 24.65
CA LEU A 469 15.53 -9.73 24.35
C LEU A 469 14.64 -9.53 25.58
N ASN A 470 13.74 -8.56 25.53
CA ASN A 470 12.74 -8.30 26.57
C ASN A 470 11.50 -9.11 26.28
N LEU A 471 11.02 -9.92 27.23
CA LEU A 471 9.81 -10.72 27.13
C LEU A 471 8.70 -10.17 28.03
N PHE A 472 7.48 -10.14 27.51
CA PHE A 472 6.28 -9.66 28.20
C PHE A 472 5.24 -10.78 28.26
N LEU A 473 5.22 -11.50 29.39
CA LEU A 473 4.32 -12.60 29.65
C LEU A 473 3.11 -12.11 30.47
N PRO A 474 1.88 -12.44 30.07
CA PRO A 474 0.70 -12.09 30.85
C PRO A 474 0.66 -12.90 32.16
N ASN A 475 0.37 -12.23 33.28
CA ASN A 475 0.19 -12.90 34.57
C ASN A 475 -1.13 -13.66 34.54
N LYS A 476 -1.15 -14.93 34.96
CA LYS A 476 -2.38 -15.73 35.04
C LYS A 476 -3.39 -15.11 36.01
N ASN A 477 -2.93 -14.38 37.04
CA ASN A 477 -3.78 -13.67 37.98
C ASN A 477 -4.52 -12.48 37.35
N ASP A 478 -4.12 -12.01 36.17
CA ASP A 478 -4.83 -10.95 35.43
C ASP A 478 -6.03 -11.49 34.65
N PHE A 479 -6.27 -12.80 34.70
CA PHE A 479 -7.34 -13.49 33.99
C PHE A 479 -8.22 -14.25 34.98
N ASP A 480 -9.51 -14.26 34.71
CA ASP A 480 -10.45 -15.16 35.36
C ASP A 480 -10.59 -16.42 34.51
N ARG A 481 -10.59 -17.57 35.18
CA ARG A 481 -10.70 -18.89 34.57
C ARG A 481 -12.16 -19.33 34.62
N TYR A 482 -12.71 -19.61 33.45
CA TYR A 482 -14.05 -20.14 33.27
C TYR A 482 -13.98 -21.54 32.69
N GLU A 483 -14.90 -22.38 33.13
CA GLU A 483 -14.95 -23.78 32.73
C GLU A 483 -16.38 -24.15 32.39
N LEU A 484 -16.58 -24.68 31.19
CA LEU A 484 -17.86 -25.11 30.67
C LEU A 484 -17.79 -26.63 30.45
N ILE A 485 -18.69 -27.36 31.12
CA ILE A 485 -18.73 -28.83 31.12
C ILE A 485 -19.93 -29.29 30.29
N PHE A 486 -19.69 -30.12 29.28
CA PHE A 486 -20.69 -30.65 28.35
C PHE A 486 -20.98 -32.14 28.55
N ASP A 487 -19.95 -32.95 28.88
CA ASP A 487 -20.02 -34.38 29.24
C ASP A 487 -21.01 -35.25 28.44
N ASP A 488 -21.16 -34.93 27.15
CA ASP A 488 -22.14 -35.56 26.25
C ASP A 488 -21.49 -36.31 25.09
N GLY A 489 -20.15 -36.30 25.02
CA GLY A 489 -19.38 -36.92 23.94
C GLY A 489 -19.52 -36.22 22.58
N ILE A 490 -20.23 -35.09 22.53
CA ILE A 490 -20.50 -34.34 21.30
C ILE A 490 -19.32 -33.39 21.04
N GLU A 491 -18.92 -33.29 19.77
CA GLU A 491 -17.93 -32.31 19.33
C GLU A 491 -18.61 -30.96 19.07
N TYR A 492 -18.09 -29.90 19.68
CA TYR A 492 -18.57 -28.55 19.47
C TYR A 492 -17.49 -27.69 18.83
N ILE A 493 -17.90 -26.75 17.98
CA ILE A 493 -17.05 -25.72 17.40
C ILE A 493 -17.24 -24.44 18.21
N VAL A 494 -16.15 -23.73 18.46
CA VAL A 494 -16.13 -22.46 19.19
C VAL A 494 -15.65 -21.35 18.26
N PHE A 495 -16.39 -20.24 18.23
CA PHE A 495 -15.94 -19.01 17.58
C PHE A 495 -16.29 -17.79 18.42
N LEU A 496 -15.57 -16.70 18.18
CA LEU A 496 -15.74 -15.43 18.88
C LEU A 496 -16.14 -14.36 17.88
N GLN A 497 -17.27 -13.70 18.13
CA GLN A 497 -17.81 -12.65 17.29
C GLN A 497 -17.77 -11.32 18.05
N GLN A 498 -17.28 -10.25 17.41
CA GLN A 498 -17.44 -8.89 17.93
C GLN A 498 -18.57 -8.19 17.18
N VAL A 499 -19.61 -7.78 17.90
CA VAL A 499 -20.74 -7.02 17.35
C VAL A 499 -20.78 -5.68 18.06
N ARG A 500 -20.31 -4.62 17.39
CA ARG A 500 -20.09 -3.29 18.00
C ARG A 500 -19.08 -3.38 19.16
N ASP A 501 -19.48 -2.99 20.36
CA ASP A 501 -18.65 -3.04 21.57
C ASP A 501 -18.79 -4.37 22.35
N ASP A 502 -19.74 -5.23 21.95
CA ASP A 502 -20.01 -6.51 22.62
C ASP A 502 -19.16 -7.64 22.02
N LEU A 503 -18.47 -8.37 22.89
CA LEU A 503 -17.70 -9.55 22.54
C LEU A 503 -18.53 -10.80 22.89
N THR A 504 -18.81 -11.65 21.89
CA THR A 504 -19.74 -12.78 22.04
C THR A 504 -19.06 -14.10 21.66
N LEU A 505 -19.04 -15.05 22.58
CA LEU A 505 -18.60 -16.43 22.36
C LEU A 505 -19.76 -17.29 21.86
N HIS A 506 -19.53 -18.00 20.78
CA HIS A 506 -20.47 -18.96 20.21
C HIS A 506 -19.92 -20.37 20.33
N ILE A 507 -20.75 -21.29 20.83
CA ILE A 507 -20.46 -22.73 20.87
C ILE A 507 -21.54 -23.44 20.06
N ILE A 508 -21.15 -24.11 18.99
CA ILE A 508 -22.09 -24.68 18.03
C ILE A 508 -21.85 -26.17 17.81
N ASN A 509 -22.92 -26.89 17.53
CA ASN A 509 -22.87 -28.20 16.90
C ASN A 509 -23.78 -28.19 15.67
N GLU A 510 -23.18 -28.29 14.49
CA GLU A 510 -23.92 -28.21 13.22
C GLU A 510 -24.84 -29.40 12.99
N SER A 511 -24.45 -30.59 13.46
CA SER A 511 -25.20 -31.84 13.25
C SER A 511 -26.49 -31.89 14.08
N LEU A 512 -26.51 -31.21 15.23
CA LEU A 512 -27.64 -31.15 16.15
C LEU A 512 -28.42 -29.84 16.04
N ASP A 513 -27.97 -28.91 15.18
CA ASP A 513 -28.52 -27.54 15.05
C ASP A 513 -28.58 -26.80 16.40
N ILE A 514 -27.53 -26.97 17.22
CA ILE A 514 -27.42 -26.35 18.54
C ILE A 514 -26.42 -25.20 18.48
N ARG A 515 -26.81 -24.05 19.04
CA ARG A 515 -25.95 -22.89 19.25
C ARG A 515 -26.14 -22.32 20.65
N TYR A 516 -25.03 -22.21 21.38
CA TYR A 516 -24.94 -21.43 22.59
C TYR A 516 -24.26 -20.09 22.28
N ARG A 517 -24.79 -19.01 22.86
CA ARG A 517 -24.27 -17.66 22.70
C ARG A 517 -24.06 -17.04 24.08
N PHE A 518 -22.82 -16.68 24.39
CA PHE A 518 -22.42 -16.04 25.64
C PHE A 518 -21.84 -14.66 25.33
N ASN A 519 -22.37 -13.59 25.90
CA ASN A 519 -21.62 -12.34 25.98
C ASN A 519 -20.48 -12.53 26.98
N ILE A 520 -19.29 -12.02 26.68
CA ILE A 520 -18.12 -12.10 27.56
C ILE A 520 -18.40 -11.51 28.94
N GLU A 521 -19.23 -10.46 29.04
CA GLU A 521 -19.67 -9.91 30.33
C GLU A 521 -20.50 -10.90 31.17
N GLU A 522 -21.22 -11.83 30.54
CA GLU A 522 -22.05 -12.81 31.25
C GLU A 522 -21.20 -13.82 32.04
N PHE A 523 -19.93 -14.01 31.66
CA PHE A 523 -19.00 -14.86 32.39
C PHE A 523 -18.71 -14.33 33.79
N ASN A 524 -18.86 -13.02 34.05
CA ASN A 524 -18.72 -12.45 35.41
C ASN A 524 -19.66 -13.09 36.44
N ASN A 525 -20.77 -13.65 35.97
CA ASN A 525 -21.76 -14.32 36.80
C ASN A 525 -21.50 -15.83 36.98
N ILE A 526 -20.51 -16.39 36.27
CA ILE A 526 -20.14 -17.81 36.29
C ILE A 526 -19.01 -18.03 37.29
N LYS A 527 -19.36 -18.40 38.53
CA LYS A 527 -18.38 -18.58 39.63
C LYS A 527 -17.83 -19.99 39.79
N GLU A 528 -18.44 -20.97 39.11
CA GLU A 528 -18.10 -22.39 39.18
C GLU A 528 -18.12 -23.01 37.78
N PRO A 529 -17.50 -24.20 37.58
CA PRO A 529 -17.65 -24.94 36.34
C PRO A 529 -19.12 -25.09 35.98
N TYR A 530 -19.49 -24.52 34.83
CA TYR A 530 -20.86 -24.36 34.43
C TYR A 530 -21.24 -25.56 33.55
N HIS A 531 -22.16 -26.41 34.03
CA HIS A 531 -22.58 -27.60 33.30
C HIS A 531 -23.57 -27.24 32.18
N LYS A 532 -23.55 -27.99 31.07
CA LYS A 532 -24.35 -27.74 29.87
C LYS A 532 -25.84 -27.74 30.11
N ASP A 533 -26.29 -28.46 31.14
CA ASP A 533 -27.70 -28.43 31.56
C ASP A 533 -28.20 -27.02 31.95
N TYR A 534 -27.28 -26.14 32.36
CA TYR A 534 -27.55 -24.74 32.69
C TYR A 534 -27.42 -23.81 31.47
N PHE A 535 -26.95 -24.31 30.32
CA PHE A 535 -26.82 -23.48 29.11
C PHE A 535 -28.13 -23.24 28.38
N LYS A 536 -29.26 -23.74 28.91
CA LYS A 536 -30.59 -23.53 28.30
C LYS A 536 -30.93 -22.06 28.10
N LEU A 537 -30.44 -21.19 28.98
CA LEU A 537 -30.64 -19.74 28.90
C LEU A 537 -29.78 -19.06 27.82
N PHE A 538 -28.69 -19.72 27.42
CA PHE A 538 -27.74 -19.26 26.41
C PHE A 538 -28.00 -19.90 25.04
N LEU A 539 -29.01 -20.76 24.93
CA LEU A 539 -29.44 -21.33 23.65
C LEU A 539 -29.95 -20.23 22.75
N ASP A 540 -29.31 -20.08 21.61
CA ASP A 540 -29.73 -19.15 20.58
C ASP A 540 -30.84 -19.79 19.75
N THR A 541 -31.97 -19.09 19.63
CA THR A 541 -33.15 -19.56 18.88
C THR A 541 -33.02 -19.34 17.38
N LYS A 542 -31.94 -18.68 16.92
CA LYS A 542 -31.68 -18.46 15.50
C LYS A 542 -31.13 -19.73 14.84
N PRO A 543 -31.59 -20.09 13.63
CA PRO A 543 -31.11 -21.26 12.91
C PRO A 543 -29.61 -21.14 12.57
N PHE A 544 -28.92 -22.28 12.48
CA PHE A 544 -27.49 -22.38 12.14
C PHE A 544 -27.09 -21.61 10.86
N LYS A 545 -28.00 -21.47 9.89
CA LYS A 545 -27.82 -20.70 8.64
C LYS A 545 -27.91 -19.17 8.82
N PHE A 546 -27.37 -18.63 9.92
CA PHE A 546 -27.20 -17.19 10.05
C PHE A 546 -26.02 -16.75 9.16
N PRO A 547 -26.07 -15.57 8.51
CA PRO A 547 -24.90 -15.06 7.81
C PRO A 547 -23.75 -14.96 8.82
N ARG A 548 -22.64 -15.66 8.56
CA ARG A 548 -21.39 -15.45 9.29
C ARG A 548 -20.90 -14.04 8.92
N ASP A 549 -21.36 -13.03 9.64
CA ASP A 549 -20.95 -11.64 9.42
C ASP A 549 -19.44 -11.51 9.66
N SER A 550 -18.79 -10.60 8.93
CA SER A 550 -17.35 -10.50 8.65
C SER A 550 -16.40 -10.19 9.84
N PHE A 551 -16.82 -10.39 11.10
CA PHE A 551 -16.04 -10.10 12.32
C PHE A 551 -15.92 -11.31 13.26
N GLU A 552 -15.59 -12.48 12.70
CA GLU A 552 -15.08 -13.62 13.47
C GLU A 552 -13.61 -13.38 13.84
N LEU A 553 -13.34 -13.32 15.15
CA LEU A 553 -11.99 -13.12 15.71
C LEU A 553 -11.20 -14.44 15.80
N ILE A 554 -11.91 -15.57 15.83
CA ILE A 554 -11.35 -16.92 15.74
C ILE A 554 -11.91 -17.53 14.45
N LYS A 555 -11.06 -17.69 13.44
CA LYS A 555 -11.46 -18.09 12.08
C LYS A 555 -11.29 -19.58 11.78
N ASP A 556 -10.54 -20.30 12.61
CA ASP A 556 -10.43 -21.75 12.52
C ASP A 556 -11.26 -22.36 13.65
N ASP A 557 -12.22 -23.20 13.29
CA ASP A 557 -13.16 -23.86 14.18
C ASP A 557 -12.44 -24.61 15.32
N PHE A 558 -12.25 -23.95 16.47
CA PHE A 558 -11.71 -24.62 17.65
C PHE A 558 -12.72 -25.68 18.09
N LYS A 559 -12.33 -26.95 18.01
CA LYS A 559 -13.19 -28.06 18.35
C LYS A 559 -12.83 -28.62 19.71
N PHE A 560 -13.85 -28.82 20.55
CA PHE A 560 -13.67 -29.52 21.82
C PHE A 560 -14.75 -30.57 22.02
N LYS A 561 -14.48 -31.48 22.95
CA LYS A 561 -15.43 -32.47 23.48
C LYS A 561 -15.42 -32.39 24.99
N ASN A 562 -16.60 -32.54 25.60
CA ASN A 562 -16.84 -32.65 27.04
C ASN A 562 -16.49 -31.43 27.89
N ARG A 563 -15.43 -30.67 27.60
CA ARG A 563 -14.97 -29.58 28.46
C ARG A 563 -14.31 -28.47 27.65
N LEU A 564 -14.70 -27.24 27.93
CA LEU A 564 -14.11 -26.02 27.37
C LEU A 564 -13.60 -25.15 28.51
N VAL A 565 -12.32 -24.78 28.47
CA VAL A 565 -11.70 -23.89 29.46
C VAL A 565 -11.33 -22.58 28.78
N ILE A 566 -11.74 -21.47 29.39
CA ILE A 566 -11.58 -20.13 28.84
C ILE A 566 -10.93 -19.26 29.90
N TYR A 567 -9.93 -18.48 29.52
CA TYR A 567 -9.35 -17.46 30.38
C TYR A 567 -9.61 -16.07 29.79
N ILE A 568 -10.30 -15.23 30.57
CA ILE A 568 -10.72 -13.88 30.16
C ILE A 568 -10.02 -12.86 31.04
N LYS A 569 -9.42 -11.84 30.42
CA LYS A 569 -8.69 -10.80 31.15
C LYS A 569 -9.64 -10.00 32.05
N LYS A 570 -9.29 -9.80 33.32
CA LYS A 570 -10.09 -9.06 34.32
C LYS A 570 -10.49 -7.65 33.90
N ALA A 571 -9.70 -6.99 33.04
CA ALA A 571 -9.98 -5.65 32.53
C ALA A 571 -11.10 -5.62 31.45
N LEU A 572 -11.52 -6.78 30.94
CA LEU A 572 -12.66 -6.93 30.03
C LEU A 572 -13.96 -7.22 30.80
N ASN A 573 -13.91 -7.31 32.12
CA ASN A 573 -15.06 -7.56 32.99
C ASN A 573 -15.72 -6.26 33.52
N ILE A 574 -15.53 -5.13 32.82
CA ILE A 574 -16.02 -3.81 33.26
C ILE A 574 -17.45 -3.59 32.81
#